data_AF-A0A9E6E9V9-F1
#
_entry.id   AF-A0A9E6E9V9-F1
#
_cell.length_a   1.000
_cell.length_b   1.000
_cell.length_c   1.000
_cell.angle_alpha   90.00
_cell.angle_beta   90.00
_cell.angle_gamma   90.00
#
_symmetry.space_group_name_H-M   'P 1'
#
loop_
_entity.id
_entity.type
_entity.pdbx_description
1 polymer ?
#
loop_
_entity_poly.entity_id
_entity_poly.type
_entity_poly.pdbx_seq_one_letter_code
_entity_poly.pdbx_strand_id
1 'polypeptide(L)' 'MSVIKKLFGIVWAAMGLGIIPLVVMRAMQEIAAKPNEENWIFWSIVIVVLMPIISFSLITFGVFALKGEYEYID' A
#
# COMPACT_ATOMS: atom_id res chain seq x y z
N MET A 1 -20.88 -15.01 5.15
CA MET A 1 -19.95 -14.15 4.38
C MET A 1 -20.65 -13.56 3.17
N SER A 2 -20.93 -12.25 3.18
CA SER A 2 -21.38 -11.59 1.95
C SER A 2 -20.23 -11.60 0.93
N VAL A 3 -20.53 -11.95 -0.33
CA VAL A 3 -19.59 -11.94 -1.46
C VAL A 3 -18.84 -10.60 -1.56
N ILE A 4 -19.53 -9.51 -1.19
CA ILE A 4 -19.02 -8.15 -1.14
C ILE A 4 -17.83 -8.01 -0.18
N LYS A 5 -17.91 -8.50 1.06
CA LYS A 5 -16.83 -8.37 2.05
C LYS A 5 -15.55 -9.11 1.59
N LYS A 6 -15.73 -10.28 0.96
CA LYS A 6 -14.62 -11.06 0.38
C LYS A 6 -13.97 -10.35 -0.81
N LEU A 7 -14.76 -9.73 -1.67
CA LEU A 7 -14.26 -8.93 -2.80
C LEU A 7 -13.43 -7.74 -2.30
N PHE A 8 -13.91 -7.02 -1.29
CA PHE A 8 -13.14 -5.93 -0.68
C PHE A 8 -11.81 -6.42 -0.12
N GLY A 9 -11.77 -7.54 0.61
CA GLY A 9 -10.51 -8.08 1.14
C GLY A 9 -9.46 -8.38 0.04
N ILE A 10 -9.89 -8.95 -1.08
CA ILE A 10 -9.01 -9.21 -2.24
C ILE A 10 -8.53 -7.90 -2.85
N VAL A 11 -9.43 -6.93 -3.05
CA VAL A 11 -9.09 -5.62 -3.62
C VAL A 11 -8.06 -4.91 -2.75
N TRP A 12 -8.24 -4.88 -1.43
CA TRP A 12 -7.32 -4.22 -0.51
C TRP A 12 -5.94 -4.88 -0.48
N ALA A 13 -5.88 -6.22 -0.48
CA ALA A 13 -4.61 -6.93 -0.55
C ALA A 13 -3.87 -6.69 -1.89
N ALA A 14 -4.62 -6.71 -3.00
CA ALA A 14 -4.06 -6.43 -4.32
C ALA A 14 -3.56 -4.97 -4.44
N MET A 15 -4.28 -4.02 -3.86
CA MET A 15 -3.86 -2.60 -3.81
C MET A 15 -2.59 -2.40 -2.98
N GLY A 16 -2.44 -3.12 -1.85
CA GLY A 16 -1.22 -3.06 -1.04
C GLY A 16 0.02 -3.49 -1.84
N LEU A 17 -0.07 -4.62 -2.55
CA LEU A 17 0.98 -5.08 -3.47
C LEU A 17 1.21 -4.13 -4.65
N GLY A 18 0.14 -3.55 -5.21
CA GLY A 18 0.21 -2.65 -6.36
C GLY A 18 0.82 -1.27 -6.05
N ILE A 19 0.74 -0.79 -4.80
CA ILE A 19 1.31 0.50 -4.40
C ILE A 19 2.84 0.50 -4.47
N ILE A 20 3.49 -0.63 -4.20
CA ILE A 20 4.95 -0.74 -4.18
C ILE A 20 5.58 -0.29 -5.51
N PRO A 21 5.25 -0.89 -6.67
CA PRO A 21 5.83 -0.47 -7.94
C PRO A 21 5.41 0.96 -8.33
N LEU A 22 4.19 1.39 -7.99
CA LEU A 22 3.71 2.74 -8.31
C LEU A 22 4.50 3.83 -7.57
N VAL A 23 4.77 3.63 -6.28
CA VAL A 23 5.56 4.58 -5.47
C VAL A 23 7.00 4.63 -5.97
N VAL A 24 7.60 3.48 -6.27
CA VAL A 24 8.98 3.44 -6.80
C VAL A 24 9.07 4.13 -8.16
N MET A 25 8.12 3.88 -9.07
CA MET A 25 8.05 4.59 -10.35
C MET A 25 7.91 6.10 -10.17
N ARG A 26 7.03 6.54 -9.26
CA ARG A 26 6.83 7.97 -8.98
C ARG A 26 8.08 8.62 -8.39
N ALA A 27 8.75 7.92 -7.46
CA ALA A 27 9.99 8.39 -6.86
C ALA A 27 11.08 8.59 -7.91
N MET A 28 11.27 7.62 -8.81
CA MET A 28 12.25 7.73 -9.89
C MET A 28 11.93 8.90 -10.83
N GLN A 29 10.65 9.11 -11.18
CA GLN A 29 10.24 10.23 -12.03
C GLN A 29 10.55 11.58 -11.37
N GLU A 30 10.24 11.75 -10.09
CA GLU A 30 10.48 13.04 -9.43
C GLU A 30 11.93 13.30 -9.11
N ILE A 31 12.69 12.27 -8.74
CA ILE A 31 14.13 12.38 -8.55
C ILE A 31 14.82 12.77 -9.88
N ALA A 32 14.39 12.16 -10.99
CA ALA A 32 14.91 12.51 -12.32
C ALA A 32 14.51 13.92 -12.77
N ALA A 33 13.28 14.35 -12.47
CA ALA A 33 12.80 15.68 -12.82
C ALA A 33 13.47 16.80 -11.99
N LYS A 34 13.77 16.53 -10.71
CA LYS A 34 14.41 17.47 -9.78
C LYS A 34 15.45 16.74 -8.93
N PRO A 35 16.71 16.63 -9.40
CA PRO A 35 17.77 15.94 -8.69
C PRO A 35 18.41 16.87 -7.65
N ASN A 36 17.65 17.27 -6.63
CA ASN A 36 18.17 17.99 -5.46
C ASN A 36 18.20 17.06 -4.22
N GLU A 37 19.10 17.34 -3.28
CA GLU A 37 19.31 16.52 -2.08
C GLU A 37 18.03 16.36 -1.24
N GLU A 38 17.23 17.42 -1.14
CA GLU A 38 15.97 17.41 -0.40
C GLU A 38 14.96 16.38 -0.96
N ASN A 39 14.82 16.30 -2.27
CA ASN A 39 13.89 15.37 -2.92
C ASN A 39 14.40 13.92 -2.81
N TRP A 40 15.71 13.71 -2.88
CA TRP A 40 16.32 12.41 -2.61
C TRP A 40 16.03 11.93 -1.18
N ILE A 41 16.20 12.79 -0.18
CA ILE A 41 15.91 12.46 1.22
C ILE A 41 14.41 12.17 1.40
N PHE A 42 13.55 13.02 0.87
CA PHE A 42 12.10 12.85 0.95
C PHE A 42 11.64 11.51 0.37
N TRP A 43 12.00 11.21 -0.88
CA TRP A 43 11.59 9.95 -1.53
C TRP A 43 12.23 8.71 -0.90
N SER A 44 13.43 8.83 -0.34
CA SER A 44 14.05 7.74 0.43
C SER A 44 13.23 7.41 1.67
N ILE A 45 12.75 8.41 2.42
CA ILE A 45 11.85 8.20 3.57
C ILE A 45 10.53 7.59 3.11
N VAL A 46 9.97 8.06 1.99
CA VAL A 46 8.73 7.51 1.43
C VAL A 46 8.89 6.02 1.10
N ILE A 47 10.00 5.63 0.47
CA ILE A 47 10.23 4.23 0.06
C ILE A 47 10.57 3.33 1.27
N VAL A 48 11.35 3.82 2.23
CA VAL A 48 11.86 2.99 3.34
C VAL A 48 10.87 2.92 4.50
N VAL A 49 10.08 3.96 4.73
CA VAL A 49 9.19 4.06 5.89
C VAL A 49 7.73 4.05 5.48
N LEU A 50 7.30 5.00 4.65
CA LEU A 50 5.87 5.18 4.35
C LEU A 50 5.30 4.05 3.49
N MET A 51 6.01 3.65 2.44
CA MET A 51 5.56 2.61 1.50
C MET A 51 5.38 1.26 2.21
N PRO A 52 6.34 0.77 3.04
CA PRO A 52 6.15 -0.46 3.77
C PRO A 52 4.97 -0.36 4.73
N ILE A 53 4.83 0.73 5.49
CA ILE A 53 3.71 0.92 6.42
C ILE A 53 2.38 0.82 5.65
N ILE A 54 2.21 1.58 4.57
CA ILE A 54 0.97 1.60 3.78
C ILE A 54 0.70 0.22 3.15
N SER A 55 1.70 -0.39 2.53
CA SER A 55 1.58 -1.70 1.88
C SER A 55 1.23 -2.79 2.89
N PHE A 56 1.96 -2.89 4.00
CA PHE A 56 1.70 -3.88 5.04
C PHE A 56 0.34 -3.67 5.70
N SER A 57 -0.07 -2.42 5.97
CA SER A 57 -1.40 -2.14 6.52
C SER A 57 -2.51 -2.59 5.57
N LEU A 58 -2.41 -2.32 4.27
CA LEU A 58 -3.41 -2.71 3.27
C LEU A 58 -3.47 -4.23 3.05
N ILE A 59 -2.31 -4.89 3.00
CA ILE A 59 -2.24 -6.36 2.89
C ILE A 59 -2.84 -6.99 4.14
N THR A 60 -2.47 -6.52 5.32
CA THR A 60 -2.98 -7.03 6.60
C THR A 60 -4.49 -6.84 6.71
N PHE A 61 -5.00 -5.68 6.31
CA PHE A 61 -6.44 -5.41 6.24
C PHE A 61 -7.15 -6.37 5.28
N GLY A 62 -6.60 -6.56 4.07
CA GLY A 62 -7.15 -7.48 3.08
C GLY A 62 -7.15 -8.94 3.56
N VAL A 63 -6.08 -9.38 4.22
CA VAL A 63 -5.96 -10.73 4.79
C VAL A 63 -6.96 -10.95 5.93
N PHE A 64 -7.11 -9.98 6.84
CA PHE A 64 -8.11 -10.09 7.92
C PHE A 64 -9.55 -10.04 7.40
N ALA A 65 -9.82 -9.25 6.36
CA ALA A 65 -11.11 -9.26 5.65
C ALA A 65 -11.41 -10.61 5.00
N LEU A 66 -10.39 -11.27 4.43
CA LEU A 66 -10.52 -12.61 3.86
C LEU A 66 -10.73 -13.70 4.92
N LYS A 67 -10.13 -13.54 6.11
CA LYS A 67 -10.30 -14.47 7.24
C LYS A 67 -11.66 -14.38 7.92
N GLY A 68 -12.49 -13.39 7.59
CA GLY A 68 -13.81 -13.22 8.19
C GLY A 68 -13.79 -12.60 9.58
N GLU A 69 -12.67 -12.03 10.02
CA GLU A 69 -12.62 -11.39 11.35
C GLU A 69 -13.51 -10.13 11.44
N TYR A 70 -13.83 -9.51 10.29
CA TYR A 70 -14.81 -8.41 10.19
C TYR A 70 -16.26 -8.89 10.03
N GLU A 71 -16.51 -10.18 10.25
CA GLU A 71 -17.86 -10.76 10.22
C GLU A 71 -18.58 -10.61 11.56
N TYR A 72 -17.85 -10.41 12.65
CA TYR A 72 -18.37 -10.30 14.03
C TYR A 72 -18.86 -8.91 14.45
N ILE A 73 -18.84 -7.93 13.54
CA ILE A 73 -19.40 -6.60 13.82
C ILE A 73 -20.88 -6.62 13.43
N ASP A 74 -21.70 -7.19 14.32
CA ASP A 74 -23.15 -6.95 14.40
C ASP A 74 -23.42 -5.77 15.34
#